data_AF-A0A2H0YJN9-F1
#
_entry.id   AF-A0A2H0YJN9-F1
#
_cell.length_a   1.000
_cell.length_b   1.000
_cell.length_c   1.000
_cell.angle_alpha   90.00
_cell.angle_beta   90.00
_cell.angle_gamma   90.00
#
_symmetry.space_group_name_H-M   'P 1'
#
loop_
_entity.id
_entity.type
_entity.pdbx_description
1 polymer ?
#
loop_
_entity_poly.entity_id
_entity_poly.type
_entity_poly.pdbx_seq_one_letter_code
_entity_poly.pdbx_strand_id
1 'polypeptide(L)'
;MALSTGVGAEIYLNQVPVIEEVWGLAREGYIPGGTRANLKFLADAVVWDPSISEIERLVLCDAQTSGGLLIAVAPEESDRLIQALKEKGALAAHRIGKIVEDPSARIRVRKTLSYMNA
;
A
#
# COMPACT_ATOMS: atom_id res chain seq x y z
N MET A 1 -6.43 -4.07 -10.01
CA MET A 1 -5.07 -4.47 -10.46
C MET A 1 -4.78 -5.93 -10.15
N ALA A 2 -4.75 -6.35 -8.88
CA ALA A 2 -4.52 -7.77 -8.53
C ALA A 2 -5.77 -8.64 -8.68
N LEU A 3 -6.92 -8.16 -8.21
CA LEU A 3 -8.19 -8.87 -8.38
C LEU A 3 -8.45 -9.12 -9.88
N SER A 4 -8.78 -10.36 -10.22
CA SER A 4 -9.10 -10.84 -11.57
C SER A 4 -7.94 -10.96 -12.56
N THR A 5 -6.67 -10.90 -12.12
CA THR A 5 -5.49 -11.10 -12.99
C THR A 5 -4.68 -12.37 -12.67
N GLY A 6 -5.13 -13.20 -11.73
CA GLY A 6 -4.43 -14.44 -11.33
C GLY A 6 -3.12 -14.21 -10.58
N VAL A 7 -2.85 -12.96 -10.19
CA VAL A 7 -1.67 -12.54 -9.43
C VAL A 7 -2.09 -11.85 -8.14
N GLY A 8 -1.27 -12.00 -7.10
CA GLY A 8 -1.41 -11.28 -5.85
C GLY A 8 -0.51 -10.06 -5.78
N ALA A 9 -0.56 -9.37 -4.66
CA ALA A 9 0.38 -8.28 -4.35
C ALA A 9 0.91 -8.42 -2.93
N GLU A 10 2.16 -8.05 -2.71
CA GLU A 10 2.72 -7.82 -1.38
C GLU A 10 3.02 -6.32 -1.24
N ILE A 11 2.38 -5.68 -0.25
CA ILE A 11 2.54 -4.27 0.07
C ILE A 11 3.22 -4.15 1.42
N TYR A 12 4.21 -3.26 1.53
CA TYR A 12 4.96 -3.00 2.76
C TYR A 12 4.51 -1.67 3.35
N LEU A 13 3.83 -1.71 4.50
CA LEU A 13 3.27 -0.54 5.18
C LEU A 13 4.32 0.58 5.31
N ASN A 14 5.53 0.26 5.81
CA ASN A 14 6.57 1.26 6.06
C ASN A 14 7.16 1.90 4.79
N GLN A 15 6.81 1.39 3.61
CA GLN A 15 7.22 1.96 2.32
C GLN A 15 6.12 2.80 1.67
N VAL A 16 4.88 2.72 2.16
CA VAL A 16 3.78 3.54 1.68
C VAL A 16 3.97 4.97 2.19
N PRO A 17 4.11 5.96 1.30
CA PRO A 17 4.24 7.36 1.72
C PRO A 17 2.92 7.83 2.31
N VAL A 18 2.95 8.26 3.58
CA VAL A 18 1.81 8.78 4.32
C VAL A 18 2.21 10.15 4.88
N ILE A 19 1.27 11.10 4.87
CA ILE A 19 1.45 12.40 5.52
C ILE A 19 1.51 12.16 7.03
N GLU A 20 2.57 12.59 7.70
CA GLU A 20 2.87 12.22 9.10
C GLU A 20 1.72 12.51 10.07
N GLU A 21 1.04 13.64 9.88
CA GLU A 21 -0.06 14.09 10.71
C GLU A 21 -1.29 13.17 10.67
N VAL A 22 -1.46 12.40 9.60
CA VAL A 22 -2.58 11.44 9.43
C VAL A 22 -2.57 10.41 10.55
N TRP A 23 -1.41 9.99 11.03
CA TRP A 23 -1.32 9.02 12.12
C TRP A 23 -1.92 9.54 13.42
N GLY A 24 -1.71 10.82 13.74
CA GLY A 24 -2.31 11.47 14.91
C GLY A 24 -3.81 11.55 14.77
N LEU A 25 -4.29 12.11 13.66
CA LEU A 25 -5.71 12.28 13.37
C LEU A 25 -6.48 10.96 13.41
N ALA A 26 -5.90 9.90 12.84
CA ALA A 26 -6.52 8.58 12.84
C ALA A 26 -6.63 8.00 14.26
N ARG A 27 -5.61 8.16 15.11
CA ARG A 27 -5.65 7.73 16.52
C ARG A 27 -6.68 8.50 17.34
N GLU A 28 -6.91 9.76 17.01
CA GLU A 28 -7.97 10.59 17.61
C GLU A 28 -9.38 10.25 17.09
N GLY A 29 -9.49 9.36 16.10
CA GLY A 29 -10.75 8.87 15.57
C GLY A 29 -11.33 9.69 14.42
N TYR A 30 -10.58 10.63 13.86
CA TYR A 30 -10.95 11.37 12.65
C TYR A 30 -10.84 10.48 11.40
N ILE A 31 -11.81 9.56 11.26
CA ILE A 31 -11.85 8.54 10.21
C ILE A 31 -13.07 8.80 9.31
N PRO A 32 -12.89 9.10 8.02
CA PRO A 32 -13.99 9.25 7.08
C PRO A 32 -14.84 7.97 6.97
N GLY A 33 -16.14 8.14 6.71
CA GLY A 33 -17.04 6.99 6.48
C GLY A 33 -16.61 6.12 5.30
N GLY A 34 -16.10 6.74 4.23
CA GLY A 34 -15.58 6.04 3.05
C GLY A 34 -14.39 5.11 3.38
N THR A 35 -13.53 5.53 4.31
CA THR A 35 -12.37 4.74 4.78
C THR A 35 -12.80 3.45 5.47
N ARG A 36 -13.82 3.51 6.33
CA ARG A 36 -14.40 2.32 6.96
C ARG A 36 -15.10 1.41 5.95
N ALA A 37 -15.80 2.00 4.97
CA ALA A 37 -16.43 1.25 3.90
C ALA A 37 -15.40 0.50 3.03
N ASN A 38 -14.28 1.15 2.69
CA ASN A 38 -13.17 0.53 1.95
C ASN A 38 -12.55 -0.64 2.72
N LEU A 39 -12.26 -0.45 4.01
CA LEU A 39 -11.70 -1.53 4.85
C LEU A 39 -12.64 -2.75 4.88
N LYS A 40 -13.96 -2.52 5.02
CA LYS A 40 -14.95 -3.59 4.99
C LYS A 40 -15.02 -4.26 3.61
N PHE A 41 -15.03 -3.49 2.54
CA PHE A 41 -15.08 -4.01 1.17
C PHE A 41 -13.88 -4.92 0.85
N LEU A 42 -12.71 -4.62 1.42
CA LEU A 42 -11.47 -5.34 1.18
C LEU A 42 -11.24 -6.53 2.13
N ALA A 43 -12.16 -6.83 3.05
CA ALA A 43 -11.96 -7.82 4.11
C ALA A 43 -11.57 -9.22 3.61
N ASP A 44 -12.13 -9.66 2.48
CA ASP A 44 -11.85 -10.98 1.89
C ASP A 44 -10.67 -10.97 0.90
N ALA A 45 -10.25 -9.78 0.46
CA ALA A 45 -9.20 -9.59 -0.54
C ALA A 45 -7.83 -9.33 0.08
N VAL A 46 -7.78 -8.78 1.30
CA VAL A 46 -6.55 -8.35 1.97
C VAL A 46 -6.23 -9.24 3.17
N VAL A 47 -5.02 -9.78 3.17
CA VAL A 47 -4.44 -10.50 4.30
C VAL A 47 -3.46 -9.59 5.03
N TRP A 48 -3.78 -9.28 6.27
CA TRP A 48 -2.98 -8.38 7.11
C TRP A 48 -1.99 -9.17 7.96
N ASP A 49 -0.73 -8.72 8.00
CA ASP A 49 0.22 -9.20 9.00
C ASP A 49 -0.32 -8.91 10.42
N PRO A 50 -0.17 -9.85 11.39
CA PRO A 50 -0.69 -9.67 12.75
C PRO A 50 -0.16 -8.42 13.47
N SER A 51 1.01 -7.92 13.08
CA SER A 51 1.62 -6.70 13.66
C SER A 51 1.01 -5.39 13.13
N ILE A 52 0.09 -5.48 12.15
CA ILE A 52 -0.61 -4.33 11.58
C ILE A 52 -1.86 -4.04 12.40
N SER A 53 -1.83 -2.92 13.10
CA SER A 53 -2.90 -2.39 13.94
C SER A 53 -4.11 -1.93 13.13
N GLU A 54 -5.27 -1.80 13.77
CA GLU A 54 -6.48 -1.30 13.10
C GLU A 54 -6.31 0.10 12.51
N ILE A 55 -5.61 1.00 13.22
CA ILE A 55 -5.31 2.34 12.72
C ILE A 55 -4.49 2.28 11.43
N GLU A 56 -3.48 1.42 11.36
CA GLU A 56 -2.68 1.24 10.14
C GLU A 56 -3.49 0.69 8.97
N ARG A 57 -4.46 -0.21 9.24
CA ARG A 57 -5.39 -0.70 8.22
C ARG A 57 -6.30 0.42 7.73
N LEU A 58 -6.82 1.25 8.63
CA LEU A 58 -7.68 2.39 8.28
C LEU A 58 -6.92 3.40 7.43
N VAL A 59 -5.68 3.75 7.79
CA VAL A 59 -4.86 4.67 7.00
C VAL A 59 -4.58 4.12 5.59
N LEU A 60 -4.28 2.83 5.45
CA LEU A 60 -4.08 2.22 4.14
C LEU A 60 -5.37 2.10 3.30
N CYS A 61 -6.54 2.11 3.94
CA CYS A 61 -7.84 2.07 3.28
C CYS A 61 -8.48 3.45 3.12
N ASP A 62 -7.76 4.53 3.42
CA ASP A 62 -8.31 5.87 3.42
C ASP A 62 -8.83 6.31 2.04
N ALA A 63 -9.97 7.00 2.03
CA ALA A 63 -10.59 7.47 0.81
C ALA A 63 -9.86 8.71 0.27
N GLN A 64 -8.92 8.50 -0.64
CA GLN A 64 -8.10 9.57 -1.21
C GLN A 64 -8.82 10.30 -2.34
N THR A 65 -9.00 11.62 -2.21
CA THR A 65 -9.47 12.49 -3.30
C THR A 65 -8.26 13.02 -4.07
N SER A 66 -8.24 12.84 -5.40
CA SER A 66 -7.10 13.26 -6.24
C SER A 66 -5.76 12.67 -5.79
N GLY A 67 -5.77 11.38 -5.42
CA GLY A 67 -4.57 10.66 -5.00
C GLY A 67 -3.51 10.53 -6.10
N GLY A 68 -2.38 9.95 -5.73
CA GLY A 68 -1.28 9.69 -6.67
C GLY A 68 -1.55 8.57 -7.66
N LEU A 69 -0.56 8.30 -8.50
CA LEU A 69 -0.56 7.15 -9.41
C LEU A 69 0.01 5.92 -8.71
N LEU A 70 -0.66 4.77 -8.88
CA LEU A 70 -0.13 3.46 -8.51
C LEU A 70 0.27 2.71 -9.79
N ILE A 71 1.55 2.37 -9.92
CA ILE A 71 2.14 1.86 -11.16
C ILE A 71 2.80 0.49 -10.88
N ALA A 72 2.52 -0.50 -11.73
CA ALA A 72 3.22 -1.77 -11.77
C ALA A 72 4.16 -1.82 -12.98
N VAL A 73 5.44 -2.10 -12.76
CA VAL A 73 6.47 -2.25 -13.81
C VAL A 73 7.33 -3.47 -13.52
N ALA A 74 8.05 -3.94 -14.53
CA ALA A 74 9.05 -4.98 -14.37
C ALA A 74 10.09 -4.60 -13.30
N PRO A 75 10.58 -5.54 -12.47
CA PRO A 75 11.50 -5.25 -11.38
C PRO A 75 12.73 -4.44 -11.79
N GLU A 76 13.30 -4.75 -12.95
CA GLU A 76 14.47 -4.13 -13.56
C GLU A 76 14.26 -2.66 -13.98
N GLU A 77 13.03 -2.24 -14.26
CA GLU A 77 12.71 -0.86 -14.65
C GLU A 77 12.30 0.01 -13.45
N SER A 78 12.05 -0.59 -12.29
CA SER A 78 11.44 0.13 -11.16
C SER A 78 12.33 1.22 -10.59
N ASP A 79 13.65 1.02 -10.50
CA ASP A 79 14.56 2.05 -9.96
C ASP A 79 14.70 3.21 -10.93
N ARG A 80 14.77 2.90 -12.24
CA ARG A 80 14.79 3.90 -13.31
C ARG A 80 13.51 4.75 -13.30
N LEU A 81 12.35 4.13 -13.15
CA LEU A 81 11.07 4.85 -13.07
C LEU A 81 11.03 5.78 -11.86
N ILE A 82 11.43 5.30 -10.68
CA ILE A 82 11.46 6.12 -9.45
C ILE A 82 12.37 7.32 -9.64
N GLN A 83 13.56 7.11 -10.19
CA GLN A 83 14.50 8.19 -10.45
C GLN A 83 13.93 9.22 -11.43
N ALA A 84 13.34 8.77 -12.54
CA ALA A 84 12.72 9.67 -13.51
C ALA A 84 11.56 10.48 -12.91
N LEU A 85 10.72 9.89 -12.06
CA LEU A 85 9.64 10.59 -11.37
C LEU A 85 10.17 11.67 -10.42
N LYS A 86 11.24 11.37 -9.67
CA LYS A 86 11.90 12.34 -8.79
C LYS A 86 12.48 13.51 -9.58
N GLU A 87 13.17 13.24 -10.69
CA GLU A 87 13.73 14.27 -11.57
C GLU A 87 12.67 15.18 -12.19
N LYS A 88 11.46 14.66 -12.41
CA LYS A 88 10.30 15.43 -12.88
C LYS A 88 9.56 16.17 -11.76
N GLY A 89 10.04 16.12 -10.52
CA GLY A 89 9.49 16.85 -9.39
C GLY A 89 8.26 16.20 -8.76
N ALA A 90 8.11 14.87 -8.88
CA ALA A 90 7.06 14.16 -8.16
C ALA A 90 7.24 14.34 -6.64
N LEU A 91 6.16 14.69 -5.94
CA LEU A 91 6.17 14.90 -4.48
C LEU A 91 6.54 13.62 -3.71
N ALA A 92 6.21 12.46 -4.26
CA ALA A 92 6.58 11.15 -3.74
C ALA A 92 6.78 10.16 -4.88
N ALA A 93 7.83 9.35 -4.79
CA ALA A 93 8.10 8.24 -5.71
C ALA A 93 8.69 7.08 -4.92
N HIS A 94 7.83 6.15 -4.51
CA HIS A 94 8.16 5.05 -3.60
C HIS A 94 7.83 3.69 -4.22
N ARG A 95 8.74 2.74 -4.05
CA ARG A 95 8.43 1.32 -4.26
C ARG A 95 7.72 0.80 -3.02
N ILE A 96 6.40 0.63 -3.09
CA ILE A 96 5.60 0.22 -1.92
C ILE A 96 5.43 -1.29 -1.79
N GLY A 97 5.85 -2.07 -2.79
CA GLY A 97 5.51 -3.48 -2.86
C GLY A 97 5.96 -4.17 -4.15
N LYS A 98 5.40 -5.36 -4.37
CA LYS A 98 5.60 -6.15 -5.58
C LYS A 98 4.34 -6.95 -5.94
N ILE A 99 4.17 -7.25 -7.22
CA ILE A 99 3.21 -8.24 -7.69
C ILE A 99 3.84 -9.62 -7.52
N VAL A 100 3.04 -10.60 -7.11
CA VAL A 100 3.47 -11.98 -6.89
C VAL A 100 2.53 -12.95 -7.59
N GLU A 101 3.03 -14.12 -7.96
CA GLU A 101 2.15 -15.21 -8.37
C GLU A 101 1.29 -15.65 -7.18
N ASP A 102 -0.03 -15.56 -7.35
CA ASP A 102 -0.98 -16.03 -6.36
C ASP A 102 -2.34 -16.28 -7.04
N PRO A 103 -2.71 -17.55 -7.26
CA PRO A 103 -4.00 -17.89 -7.87
C PRO A 103 -5.21 -17.38 -7.09
N SER A 104 -5.06 -17.10 -5.78
CA SER A 104 -6.12 -16.51 -4.96
C SER A 104 -6.27 -14.99 -5.14
N ALA A 105 -5.37 -14.36 -5.90
CA ALA A 105 -5.35 -12.93 -6.22
C ALA A 105 -5.41 -12.00 -4.99
N ARG A 106 -4.85 -12.46 -3.85
CA ARG A 106 -4.89 -11.74 -2.57
C ARG A 106 -3.81 -10.66 -2.48
N ILE A 107 -4.12 -9.62 -1.71
CA ILE A 107 -3.17 -8.58 -1.33
C ILE A 107 -2.67 -8.90 0.08
N ARG A 108 -1.36 -9.09 0.26
CA ARG A 108 -0.74 -9.29 1.58
C ARG A 108 -0.09 -7.98 2.01
N VAL A 109 -0.47 -7.47 3.19
CA VAL A 109 0.16 -6.29 3.76
C VAL A 109 1.10 -6.72 4.88
N ARG A 110 2.38 -6.36 4.74
CA ARG A 110 3.46 -6.64 5.69
C ARG A 110 3.99 -5.34 6.27
N LYS A 111 4.63 -5.38 7.46
CA LYS A 111 5.15 -4.17 8.10
C LYS A 111 6.40 -3.62 7.40
N THR A 112 7.39 -4.49 7.16
CA THR A 112 8.68 -4.12 6.56
C THR A 112 9.10 -5.12 5.48
N LEU A 113 10.07 -4.71 4.66
CA LEU A 113 10.82 -5.61 3.79
C LEU A 113 11.57 -6.61 4.68
N SER A 114 11.28 -7.90 4.50
CA SER A 114 12.08 -8.98 5.08
C SER A 114 13.41 -9.04 4.31
N TYR A 115 14.33 -8.12 4.54
CA TYR A 115 15.72 -8.39 4.19
C TYR A 115 16.25 -9.39 5.22
N MET A 116 16.59 -10.59 4.71
CA MET A 116 17.49 -11.59 5.27
C MET A 116 17.79 -11.47 6.78
N ASN A 117 17.33 -12.46 7.55
CA ASN A 117 18.18 -12.92 8.66
C ASN A 117 19.52 -13.32 8.01
N ALA A 118 20.52 -12.46 8.16
CA ALA A 118 21.92 -12.87 8.16
C ALA A 118 22.24 -13.42 9.56
#